data_AF-A0A934CL04-F1
#
_entry.id   AF-A0A934CL04-F1
#
_cell.length_a   1.000
_cell.length_b   1.000
_cell.length_c   1.000
_cell.angle_alpha   90.00
_cell.angle_beta   90.00
_cell.angle_gamma   90.00
#
_symmetry.space_group_name_H-M   'P 1'
#
loop_
_entity.id
_entity.type
_entity.pdbx_description
1 polymer ?
#
loop_
_entity_poly.entity_id
_entity_poly.type
_entity_poly.pdbx_seq_one_letter_code
_entity_poly.pdbx_strand_id
1 'polypeptide(L)'
;MFKIRVAAFAVFIAGLALGYFAFANFINPAWFLGGAGYRLGLDLQGGSHLVYSADVSGVSSDQVKESMEGLRDVIERRVNAFGVAEPVVQVESSGSEERLIVELAGVFNVDEAVRLIGQTPYLEFKTERSEGERDSIVEAQQKGGRLTEDPYFIPTALTGRYLEKSILDFSSSTNEPSVLLEFNEEGGRLFAELTRENVGKRIAIYLDGEPISIPVVNEEVSSG
;
A
#
# COMPACT_ATOMS: atom_id res chain seq x y z
N MET A 1 59.26 20.73 35.44
CA MET A 1 59.51 19.75 34.36
C MET A 1 58.40 18.71 34.16
N PHE A 2 57.70 18.24 35.19
CA PHE A 2 56.63 17.23 35.05
C PHE A 2 55.44 17.66 34.16
N LYS A 3 54.93 18.89 34.33
CA LYS A 3 53.80 19.42 33.54
C LYS A 3 54.08 19.47 32.02
N ILE A 4 55.31 19.79 31.63
CA ILE A 4 55.73 19.85 30.21
C ILE A 4 55.75 18.45 29.59
N ARG A 5 56.15 17.42 30.36
CA ARG A 5 56.16 16.02 29.90
C ARG A 5 54.76 15.47 29.70
N VAL A 6 53.82 15.82 30.59
CA VAL A 6 52.40 15.43 30.45
C VAL A 6 51.76 16.10 29.23
N ALA A 7 52.03 17.39 29.01
CA ALA A 7 51.53 18.10 27.83
C ALA A 7 52.08 17.51 26.52
N ALA A 8 53.38 17.22 26.46
CA ALA A 8 53.99 16.59 25.28
C ALA A 8 53.40 15.20 24.99
N PHE A 9 53.13 14.41 26.03
CA PHE A 9 52.51 13.09 25.89
C PHE A 9 51.05 13.18 25.39
N ALA A 10 50.29 14.16 25.89
CA ALA A 10 48.92 14.41 25.42
C ALA A 10 48.88 14.80 23.93
N VAL A 11 49.80 15.66 23.49
CA VAL A 11 49.92 16.05 22.07
C VAL A 11 50.29 14.85 21.20
N PHE A 12 51.19 13.98 21.67
CA PHE A 12 51.56 12.77 20.94
C PHE A 12 50.39 11.79 20.78
N ILE A 13 49.61 11.57 21.85
CA ILE A 13 48.40 10.75 21.78
C ILE A 13 47.36 11.37 20.85
N ALA A 14 47.14 12.68 20.91
CA ALA A 14 46.23 13.37 20.00
C ALA A 14 46.66 13.20 18.54
N GLY A 15 47.97 13.29 18.26
CA GLY A 15 48.52 13.05 16.93
C GLY A 15 48.31 11.62 16.44
N LEU A 16 48.53 10.62 17.31
CA LEU A 16 48.25 9.21 16.98
C LEU A 16 46.77 8.93 16.78
N ALA A 17 45.89 9.54 17.58
CA ALA A 17 44.44 9.41 17.43
C ALA A 17 43.95 10.03 16.11
N LEU A 18 44.47 11.21 15.75
CA LEU A 18 44.17 11.86 14.47
C LEU A 18 44.73 11.05 13.29
N GLY A 19 45.95 10.52 13.41
CA GLY A 19 46.56 9.66 12.40
C GLY A 19 45.79 8.37 12.21
N TYR A 20 45.37 7.71 13.29
CA TYR A 20 44.53 6.52 13.25
C TYR A 20 43.16 6.83 12.62
N PHE A 21 42.52 7.93 13.01
CA PHE A 21 41.24 8.36 12.43
C PHE A 21 41.36 8.62 10.93
N ALA A 22 42.39 9.34 10.48
CA ALA A 22 42.63 9.60 9.07
C ALA A 22 42.95 8.32 8.28
N PHE A 23 43.75 7.41 8.85
CA PHE A 23 44.14 6.15 8.22
C PHE A 23 42.98 5.14 8.15
N ALA A 24 42.18 5.03 9.21
CA ALA A 24 40.98 4.20 9.23
C ALA A 24 39.98 4.62 8.14
N ASN A 25 39.85 5.93 7.90
CA ASN A 25 39.03 6.49 6.83
C ASN A 25 39.58 6.17 5.43
N PHE A 26 40.90 6.07 5.29
CA PHE A 26 41.55 5.76 4.01
C PHE A 26 41.42 4.28 3.63
N ILE A 27 41.54 3.35 4.59
CA ILE A 27 41.51 1.91 4.33
C ILE A 27 40.10 1.34 4.26
N ASN A 28 39.14 1.92 4.99
CA ASN A 28 37.78 1.39 5.04
C ASN A 28 36.75 2.51 4.79
N PRO A 29 36.63 3.03 3.55
CA PRO A 29 35.73 4.13 3.23
C PRO A 29 34.24 3.77 3.42
N ALA A 30 33.91 2.50 3.68
CA ALA A 30 32.55 1.97 3.80
C ALA A 30 31.72 2.59 4.94
N TRP A 31 32.33 3.13 6.00
CA TRP A 31 31.57 3.75 7.10
C TRP A 31 31.13 5.20 6.81
N PHE A 32 31.87 5.91 5.94
CA PHE A 32 31.54 7.26 5.46
C PHE A 32 30.70 7.22 4.17
N LEU A 33 30.96 6.23 3.31
CA LEU A 33 30.10 5.87 2.17
C LEU A 33 28.95 4.96 2.64
N GLY A 34 28.29 5.36 3.73
CA GLY A 34 27.17 4.63 4.35
C GLY A 34 26.29 4.03 3.26
N GLY A 35 26.19 2.70 3.26
CA GLY A 35 25.79 1.86 2.13
C GLY A 35 24.68 2.45 1.26
N ALA A 36 25.07 3.26 0.28
CA ALA A 36 24.26 3.54 -0.88
C ALA A 36 24.35 2.30 -1.77
N GLY A 37 23.77 1.20 -1.30
CA GLY A 37 23.52 0.05 -2.15
C GLY A 37 22.67 0.56 -3.31
N TYR A 38 23.26 0.63 -4.50
CA TYR A 38 22.53 0.94 -5.71
C TYR A 38 21.40 -0.08 -5.84
N ARG A 39 20.17 0.39 -5.94
CA ARG A 39 19.02 -0.46 -6.22
C ARG A 39 19.07 -0.81 -7.70
N LEU A 40 19.09 -2.10 -8.00
CA LEU A 40 19.29 -2.62 -9.34
C LEU A 40 17.90 -2.80 -9.98
N GLY A 41 17.66 -2.18 -11.13
CA GLY A 41 16.42 -2.37 -11.89
C GLY A 41 16.34 -3.78 -12.52
N LEU A 42 15.25 -4.08 -13.22
CA LEU A 42 15.01 -5.38 -13.88
C LEU A 42 16.21 -5.83 -14.74
N ASP A 43 16.80 -4.91 -15.51
CA ASP A 43 17.94 -5.21 -16.40
C ASP A 43 19.21 -5.64 -15.65
N LEU A 44 19.36 -5.24 -14.38
CA LEU A 44 20.57 -5.48 -13.59
C LEU A 44 20.35 -6.53 -12.48
N GLN A 45 19.14 -6.59 -11.91
CA GLN A 45 18.77 -7.52 -10.84
C GLN A 45 18.09 -8.79 -11.37
N GLY A 46 17.56 -8.74 -12.59
CA GLY A 46 16.62 -9.73 -13.10
C GLY A 46 15.26 -9.63 -12.39
N GLY A 47 14.29 -10.39 -12.88
CA GLY A 47 12.92 -10.36 -12.36
C GLY A 47 11.90 -10.87 -13.36
N SER A 48 10.66 -10.40 -13.22
CA SER A 48 9.53 -10.79 -14.07
C SER A 48 8.98 -9.59 -14.83
N HIS A 49 8.64 -9.78 -16.11
CA HIS A 49 7.93 -8.80 -16.94
C HIS A 49 6.64 -9.45 -17.43
N LEU A 50 5.51 -8.87 -17.06
CA LEU A 50 4.17 -9.39 -17.30
C LEU A 50 3.40 -8.41 -18.17
N VAL A 51 2.77 -8.90 -19.24
CA VAL A 51 1.92 -8.10 -20.13
C VAL A 51 0.51 -8.68 -20.09
N TYR A 52 -0.43 -7.90 -19.56
CA TYR A 52 -1.84 -8.26 -19.51
C TYR A 52 -2.61 -7.50 -20.60
N SER A 53 -3.61 -8.15 -21.19
CA SER A 53 -4.59 -7.49 -22.05
C SER A 53 -5.88 -7.33 -21.27
N ALA A 54 -6.40 -6.11 -21.17
CA ALA A 54 -7.66 -5.85 -20.49
C ALA A 54 -8.84 -6.10 -21.45
N ASP A 55 -9.86 -6.80 -20.96
CA ASP A 55 -11.15 -6.89 -21.64
C ASP A 55 -12.02 -5.68 -21.26
N VAL A 56 -12.12 -4.73 -22.19
CA VAL A 56 -12.86 -3.47 -22.00
C VAL A 56 -14.27 -3.50 -22.59
N SER A 57 -14.76 -4.66 -23.04
CA SER A 57 -16.06 -4.80 -23.70
C SER A 57 -17.26 -4.34 -22.85
N GLY A 58 -17.13 -4.39 -21.52
CA GLY A 58 -18.15 -3.97 -20.56
C GLY A 58 -18.03 -2.53 -20.07
N VAL A 59 -17.02 -1.77 -20.53
CA VAL A 59 -16.75 -0.39 -20.06
C VAL A 59 -17.01 0.59 -21.19
N SER A 60 -17.61 1.74 -20.89
CA SER A 60 -17.81 2.79 -21.90
C SER A 60 -16.47 3.39 -22.32
N SER A 61 -16.29 3.73 -23.61
CA SER A 61 -15.02 4.22 -24.18
C SER A 61 -14.40 5.36 -23.40
N ASP A 62 -15.24 6.22 -22.84
CA ASP A 62 -14.82 7.43 -22.13
C ASP A 62 -14.28 7.12 -20.72
N GLN A 63 -14.66 5.96 -20.17
CA GLN A 63 -14.27 5.48 -18.84
C GLN A 63 -13.13 4.46 -18.89
N VAL A 64 -12.76 3.97 -20.08
CA VAL A 64 -11.71 2.97 -20.25
C VAL A 64 -10.39 3.47 -19.66
N LYS A 65 -9.95 4.67 -20.02
CA LYS A 65 -8.69 5.23 -19.54
C LYS A 65 -8.65 5.32 -18.00
N GLU A 66 -9.72 5.84 -17.42
CA GLU A 66 -9.83 6.02 -15.97
C GLU A 66 -9.89 4.68 -15.24
N SER A 67 -10.61 3.71 -15.79
CA SER A 67 -10.69 2.34 -15.26
C SER A 67 -9.33 1.64 -15.32
N MET A 68 -8.56 1.86 -16.39
CA MET A 68 -7.20 1.34 -16.53
C MET A 68 -6.21 2.00 -15.56
N GLU A 69 -6.36 3.30 -15.28
CA GLU A 69 -5.58 3.99 -14.24
C GLU A 69 -5.91 3.45 -12.84
N GLY A 70 -7.19 3.23 -12.52
CA GLY A 70 -7.59 2.59 -11.27
C GLY A 70 -7.04 1.15 -11.16
N LEU A 71 -7.06 0.39 -12.25
CA LEU A 71 -6.46 -0.94 -12.31
C LEU A 71 -4.95 -0.90 -12.02
N ARG A 72 -4.22 0.04 -12.65
CA ARG A 72 -2.78 0.26 -12.40
C ARG A 72 -2.52 0.44 -10.91
N ASP A 73 -3.25 1.33 -10.26
CA ASP A 73 -3.06 1.68 -8.84
C ASP A 73 -3.34 0.49 -7.91
N VAL A 74 -4.37 -0.31 -8.24
CA VAL A 74 -4.68 -1.54 -7.51
C VAL A 74 -3.55 -2.56 -7.63
N ILE A 75 -3.05 -2.76 -8.85
CA ILE A 75 -1.94 -3.70 -9.08
C ILE A 75 -0.70 -3.22 -8.35
N GLU A 76 -0.32 -1.95 -8.47
CA GLU A 76 0.85 -1.35 -7.82
C GLU A 76 0.82 -1.56 -6.29
N ARG A 77 -0.33 -1.32 -5.65
CA ARG A 77 -0.46 -1.56 -4.20
C ARG A 77 -0.23 -3.02 -3.82
N ARG A 78 -0.76 -3.97 -4.59
CA ARG A 78 -0.62 -5.42 -4.31
C ARG A 78 0.82 -5.90 -4.41
N VAL A 79 1.53 -5.42 -5.43
CA VAL A 79 2.93 -5.80 -5.61
C VAL A 79 3.82 -5.15 -4.54
N ASN A 80 3.49 -3.93 -4.10
CA ASN A 80 4.13 -3.30 -2.94
C ASN A 80 3.89 -4.09 -1.64
N ALA A 81 2.65 -4.54 -1.39
CA ALA A 81 2.31 -5.36 -0.24
C ALA A 81 3.05 -6.72 -0.21
N PHE A 82 3.40 -7.25 -1.38
CA PHE A 82 4.21 -8.46 -1.52
C PHE A 82 5.71 -8.24 -1.21
N GLY A 83 6.13 -7.00 -0.93
CA GLY A 83 7.51 -6.67 -0.62
C GLY A 83 8.39 -6.48 -1.86
N VAL A 84 7.79 -6.27 -3.03
CA VAL A 84 8.54 -5.84 -4.22
C VAL A 84 8.95 -4.40 -3.99
N ALA A 85 10.25 -4.15 -3.97
CA ALA A 85 10.77 -2.86 -3.52
C ALA A 85 10.46 -1.71 -4.49
N GLU A 86 10.35 -1.97 -5.80
CA GLU A 86 10.14 -0.96 -6.85
C GLU A 86 9.43 -1.60 -8.07
N PRO A 87 8.13 -1.89 -7.98
CA PRO A 87 7.37 -2.39 -9.12
C PRO A 87 7.11 -1.26 -10.12
N VAL A 88 7.23 -1.56 -11.41
CA VAL A 88 6.85 -0.63 -12.48
C VAL A 88 5.55 -1.12 -13.09
N VAL A 89 4.48 -0.33 -12.92
CA VAL A 89 3.16 -0.65 -13.49
C VAL A 89 2.78 0.44 -14.49
N GLN A 90 2.54 0.06 -15.74
CA GLN A 90 2.24 0.99 -16.83
C GLN A 90 1.01 0.54 -17.61
N VAL A 91 0.21 1.51 -18.03
CA VAL A 91 -0.90 1.30 -18.96
C VAL A 91 -0.41 1.67 -20.35
N GLU A 92 -0.57 0.77 -21.32
CA GLU A 92 -0.26 0.99 -22.72
C GLU A 92 -1.53 0.80 -23.56
N SER A 93 -1.93 1.84 -24.28
CA SER A 93 -3.06 1.79 -25.20
C SER A 93 -2.55 1.65 -26.63
N SER A 94 -2.82 0.51 -27.27
CA SER A 94 -2.44 0.22 -28.66
C SER A 94 -3.69 0.06 -29.52
N GLY A 95 -4.17 1.16 -30.08
CA GLY A 95 -5.37 1.17 -30.91
C GLY A 95 -6.64 0.94 -30.07
N SER A 96 -7.25 -0.23 -30.22
CA SER A 96 -8.42 -0.67 -29.42
C SER A 96 -8.06 -1.65 -28.30
N GLU A 97 -6.79 -2.03 -28.17
CA GLU A 97 -6.31 -2.91 -27.11
C GLU A 97 -5.72 -2.08 -25.98
N GLU A 98 -6.20 -2.33 -24.76
CA GLU A 98 -5.63 -1.78 -23.54
C GLU A 98 -4.74 -2.85 -22.89
N ARG A 99 -3.50 -2.49 -22.61
CA ARG A 99 -2.51 -3.38 -21.99
C ARG A 99 -2.05 -2.82 -20.66
N LEU A 100 -1.79 -3.72 -19.72
CA LEU A 100 -1.16 -3.41 -18.44
C LEU A 100 0.19 -4.14 -18.37
N ILE A 101 1.27 -3.37 -18.34
CA ILE A 101 2.64 -3.87 -18.22
C ILE A 101 3.03 -3.80 -16.75
N VAL A 102 3.50 -4.91 -16.20
CA VAL A 102 3.93 -5.03 -14.80
C VAL A 102 5.35 -5.60 -14.75
N GLU A 103 6.28 -4.85 -14.21
CA GLU A 103 7.67 -5.25 -14.04
C GLU A 103 8.01 -5.38 -12.56
N LEU A 104 8.52 -6.55 -12.18
CA LEU A 104 8.81 -6.91 -10.79
C LEU A 104 10.28 -7.28 -10.65
N ALA A 105 11.10 -6.32 -10.21
CA ALA A 105 12.51 -6.54 -9.94
C ALA A 105 12.71 -7.48 -8.74
N GLY A 106 13.61 -8.46 -8.86
CA GLY A 106 13.89 -9.43 -7.80
C GLY A 106 12.80 -10.50 -7.56
N VAL A 107 11.71 -10.49 -8.34
CA VAL A 107 10.70 -11.54 -8.32
C VAL A 107 10.97 -12.51 -9.46
N PHE A 108 11.37 -13.74 -9.11
CA PHE A 108 11.72 -14.78 -10.09
C PHE A 108 10.60 -15.81 -10.31
N ASN A 109 9.61 -15.86 -9.40
CA ASN A 109 8.48 -16.77 -9.50
C ASN A 109 7.29 -16.08 -10.17
N VAL A 110 7.25 -16.18 -11.49
CA VAL A 110 6.21 -15.56 -12.34
C VAL A 110 4.81 -16.07 -11.99
N ASP A 111 4.65 -17.37 -11.74
CA ASP A 111 3.34 -17.99 -11.48
C ASP A 111 2.69 -17.49 -10.18
N GLU A 112 3.50 -17.24 -9.17
CA GLU A 112 3.04 -16.68 -7.90
C GLU A 112 2.63 -15.21 -8.05
N ALA A 113 3.41 -14.43 -8.81
CA ALA A 113 3.06 -13.06 -9.16
C ALA A 113 1.77 -12.99 -9.98
N VAL A 114 1.61 -13.84 -11.00
CA VAL A 114 0.41 -13.92 -11.83
C VAL A 114 -0.83 -14.28 -11.00
N ARG A 115 -0.72 -15.27 -10.10
CA ARG A 115 -1.83 -15.66 -9.23
C ARG A 115 -2.26 -14.54 -8.29
N LEU A 116 -1.33 -13.73 -7.78
CA LEU A 116 -1.64 -12.66 -6.84
C LEU A 116 -2.15 -11.39 -7.53
N ILE A 117 -1.55 -11.03 -8.68
CA ILE A 117 -2.01 -9.92 -9.52
C ILE A 117 -3.40 -10.23 -10.09
N GLY A 118 -3.61 -11.47 -10.55
CA GLY A 118 -4.83 -11.91 -11.22
C GLY A 118 -6.02 -12.20 -10.29
N GLN A 119 -5.87 -12.12 -8.96
CA GLN A 119 -7.00 -12.22 -8.04
C GLN A 119 -7.86 -10.96 -8.15
N THR A 120 -9.18 -11.08 -8.29
CA THR A 120 -10.07 -9.91 -8.31
C THR A 120 -10.00 -9.19 -6.95
N PRO A 121 -9.83 -7.85 -6.91
CA PRO A 121 -9.83 -7.08 -5.66
C PRO A 121 -11.11 -7.30 -4.87
N TYR A 122 -10.95 -7.59 -3.59
CA TYR A 122 -12.06 -7.80 -2.67
C TYR A 122 -12.22 -6.58 -1.77
N LEU A 123 -13.26 -5.80 -2.06
CA LEU A 123 -13.65 -4.63 -1.28
C LEU A 123 -14.67 -5.02 -0.22
N GLU A 124 -14.41 -4.66 1.03
CA GLU A 124 -15.28 -4.91 2.17
C GLU A 124 -15.61 -3.62 2.90
N PHE A 125 -16.86 -3.50 3.34
CA PHE A 125 -17.26 -2.46 4.29
C PHE A 125 -17.46 -3.10 5.66
N LYS A 126 -16.85 -2.51 6.69
CA LYS A 126 -16.83 -3.05 8.05
C LYS A 126 -17.33 -2.01 9.04
N THR A 127 -18.07 -2.42 10.06
CA THR A 127 -18.52 -1.53 11.14
C THR A 127 -17.63 -1.64 12.36
N GLU A 128 -17.58 -0.56 13.13
CA GLU A 128 -16.87 -0.51 14.39
C GLU A 128 -17.48 -1.47 15.44
N ARG A 129 -16.63 -2.30 16.04
CA ARG A 129 -16.99 -3.19 17.14
C ARG A 129 -17.19 -2.42 18.43
N SER A 130 -17.96 -3.01 19.35
CA SER A 130 -18.07 -2.48 20.71
C SER A 130 -16.74 -2.59 21.46
N GLU A 131 -16.51 -1.70 22.44
CA GLU A 131 -15.28 -1.72 23.24
C GLU A 131 -15.08 -3.06 23.96
N GLY A 132 -16.15 -3.65 24.49
CA GLY A 132 -16.09 -4.95 25.18
C GLY A 132 -15.66 -6.10 24.27
N GLU A 133 -16.15 -6.15 23.03
CA GLU A 133 -15.73 -7.16 22.06
C GLU A 133 -14.29 -6.95 21.63
N ARG A 134 -13.90 -5.70 21.33
CA ARG A 134 -12.52 -5.34 20.96
C ARG A 134 -11.54 -5.81 22.03
N ASP A 135 -11.79 -5.45 23.28
CA ASP A 135 -10.89 -5.75 24.38
C ASP A 135 -10.76 -7.27 24.59
N SER A 136 -11.84 -8.04 24.38
CA SER A 136 -11.79 -9.51 24.43
C SER A 136 -10.93 -10.14 23.33
N ILE A 137 -10.95 -9.58 22.11
CA ILE A 137 -10.15 -10.07 20.98
C ILE A 137 -8.68 -9.71 21.21
N VAL A 138 -8.40 -8.47 21.64
CA VAL A 138 -7.04 -8.02 21.95
C VAL A 138 -6.42 -8.88 23.06
N GLU A 139 -7.17 -9.19 24.12
CA GLU A 139 -6.69 -10.08 25.18
C GLU A 139 -6.41 -11.50 24.67
N ALA A 140 -7.28 -12.03 23.81
CA ALA A 140 -7.07 -13.33 23.19
C ALA A 140 -5.81 -13.35 22.31
N GLN A 141 -5.55 -12.29 21.55
CA GLN A 141 -4.37 -12.12 20.71
C GLN A 141 -3.08 -12.08 21.51
N GLN A 142 -3.07 -11.38 22.64
CA GLN A 142 -1.92 -11.37 23.57
C GLN A 142 -1.62 -12.75 24.14
N LYS A 143 -2.64 -13.61 24.26
CA LYS A 143 -2.50 -15.01 24.70
C LYS A 143 -2.23 -16.00 23.55
N GLY A 144 -2.01 -15.51 22.33
CA GLY A 144 -1.72 -16.33 21.15
C GLY A 144 -2.95 -16.90 20.43
N GLY A 145 -4.17 -16.49 20.79
CA GLY A 145 -5.42 -16.89 20.13
C GLY A 145 -5.97 -15.80 19.20
N ARG A 146 -6.83 -16.15 18.23
CA ARG A 146 -7.53 -15.18 17.35
C ARG A 146 -6.61 -14.19 16.62
N LEU A 147 -5.41 -14.64 16.23
CA LEU A 147 -4.35 -13.80 15.62
C LEU A 147 -4.76 -13.16 14.29
N THR A 148 -5.70 -13.77 13.56
CA THR A 148 -6.15 -13.32 12.24
C THR A 148 -7.45 -12.50 12.30
N GLU A 149 -8.03 -12.31 13.48
CA GLU A 149 -9.29 -11.58 13.62
C GLU A 149 -9.05 -10.09 13.84
N ASP A 150 -9.78 -9.25 13.12
CA ASP A 150 -9.74 -7.80 13.33
C ASP A 150 -10.44 -7.44 14.65
N PRO A 151 -9.73 -6.86 15.63
CA PRO A 151 -10.33 -6.50 16.91
C PRO A 151 -11.21 -5.25 16.85
N TYR A 152 -11.05 -4.40 15.83
CA TYR A 152 -11.72 -3.10 15.74
C TYR A 152 -12.96 -3.13 14.85
N PHE A 153 -12.93 -3.92 13.79
CA PHE A 153 -13.98 -3.89 12.77
C PHE A 153 -14.57 -5.27 12.49
N ILE A 154 -15.85 -5.30 12.13
CA ILE A 154 -16.58 -6.51 11.75
C ILE A 154 -17.13 -6.39 10.31
N PRO A 155 -16.95 -7.41 9.44
CA PRO A 155 -17.48 -7.39 8.08
C PRO A 155 -19.00 -7.23 8.02
N THR A 156 -19.47 -6.54 6.99
CA THR A 156 -20.90 -6.33 6.70
C THR A 156 -21.33 -7.13 5.47
N ALA A 157 -22.62 -7.10 5.14
CA ALA A 157 -23.13 -7.67 3.90
C ALA A 157 -22.66 -6.90 2.66
N LEU A 158 -22.37 -5.60 2.80
CA LEU A 158 -21.94 -4.73 1.71
C LEU A 158 -20.48 -4.99 1.33
N THR A 159 -20.25 -5.24 0.04
CA THR A 159 -18.94 -5.53 -0.55
C THR A 159 -18.87 -4.91 -1.94
N GLY A 160 -17.69 -4.95 -2.57
CA GLY A 160 -17.48 -4.47 -3.94
C GLY A 160 -18.38 -5.09 -5.00
N ARG A 161 -19.02 -6.25 -4.73
CA ARG A 161 -19.96 -6.89 -5.67
C ARG A 161 -21.18 -6.02 -6.00
N TYR A 162 -21.47 -5.05 -5.12
CA TYR A 162 -22.61 -4.16 -5.24
C TYR A 162 -22.25 -2.81 -5.86
N LEU A 163 -21.00 -2.61 -6.26
CA LEU A 163 -20.60 -1.43 -7.02
C LEU A 163 -21.09 -1.56 -8.45
N GLU A 164 -21.80 -0.54 -8.90
CA GLU A 164 -22.10 -0.32 -10.31
C GLU A 164 -20.93 0.37 -11.01
N LYS A 165 -20.28 1.31 -10.32
CA LYS A 165 -19.15 2.06 -10.87
C LYS A 165 -18.19 2.56 -9.79
N SER A 166 -16.92 2.75 -10.16
CA SER A 166 -15.93 3.51 -9.40
C SER A 166 -15.27 4.55 -10.30
N ILE A 167 -15.20 5.80 -9.85
CA ILE A 167 -14.68 6.95 -10.60
C ILE A 167 -13.55 7.59 -9.79
N LEU A 168 -12.39 7.80 -10.39
CA LEU A 168 -11.34 8.64 -9.85
C LEU A 168 -11.70 10.11 -10.09
N ASP A 169 -11.93 10.84 -9.01
CA ASP A 169 -12.17 12.28 -9.04
C ASP A 169 -10.97 13.01 -8.43
N PHE A 170 -10.75 14.26 -8.84
CA PHE A 170 -9.73 15.12 -8.27
C PHE A 170 -10.40 16.34 -7.69
N SER A 171 -10.27 16.53 -6.39
CA SER A 171 -10.81 17.71 -5.72
C SER A 171 -10.22 18.97 -6.36
N SER A 172 -11.08 19.81 -6.95
CA SER A 172 -10.66 21.03 -7.66
C SER A 172 -9.97 22.08 -6.78
N SER A 173 -10.05 21.95 -5.46
CA SER A 173 -9.45 22.87 -4.49
C SER A 173 -8.09 22.39 -3.95
N THR A 174 -7.91 21.08 -3.77
CA THR A 174 -6.70 20.49 -3.14
C THR A 174 -5.87 19.64 -4.11
N ASN A 175 -6.40 19.33 -5.30
CA ASN A 175 -5.84 18.38 -6.26
C ASN A 175 -5.56 17.00 -5.65
N GLU A 176 -6.30 16.66 -4.59
CA GLU A 176 -6.23 15.35 -3.96
C GLU A 176 -7.10 14.37 -4.76
N PRO A 177 -6.56 13.20 -5.11
CA PRO A 177 -7.35 12.14 -5.74
C PRO A 177 -8.33 11.54 -4.73
N SER A 178 -9.56 11.33 -5.15
CA SER A 178 -10.60 10.61 -4.42
C SER A 178 -11.24 9.57 -5.34
N VAL A 179 -11.76 8.48 -4.76
CA VAL A 179 -12.50 7.47 -5.52
C VAL A 179 -13.97 7.58 -5.13
N LEU A 180 -14.78 8.05 -6.08
CA LEU A 180 -16.24 8.03 -5.97
C LEU A 180 -16.73 6.61 -6.28
N LEU A 181 -17.59 6.10 -5.39
CA LEU A 181 -18.20 4.79 -5.52
C LEU A 181 -19.69 4.98 -5.79
N GLU A 182 -20.20 4.30 -6.81
CA GLU A 182 -21.62 4.28 -7.16
C GLU A 182 -22.11 2.86 -6.97
N PHE A 183 -23.10 2.66 -6.10
CA PHE A 183 -23.69 1.36 -5.84
C PHE A 183 -24.88 1.09 -6.76
N ASN A 184 -25.10 -0.18 -7.10
CA ASN A 184 -26.35 -0.62 -7.72
C ASN A 184 -27.52 -0.54 -6.71
N GLU A 185 -28.76 -0.77 -7.18
CA GLU A 185 -29.96 -0.63 -6.35
C GLU A 185 -29.96 -1.48 -5.06
N GLU A 186 -29.35 -2.68 -5.07
CA GLU A 186 -29.21 -3.51 -3.87
C GLU A 186 -28.13 -2.94 -2.93
N GLY A 187 -26.98 -2.53 -3.49
CA GLY A 187 -25.88 -1.90 -2.76
C GLY A 187 -26.29 -0.59 -2.09
N GLY A 188 -27.01 0.27 -2.80
CA GLY A 188 -27.50 1.54 -2.26
C GLY A 188 -28.43 1.33 -1.06
N ARG A 189 -29.31 0.31 -1.11
CA ARG A 189 -30.15 -0.06 0.05
C ARG A 189 -29.33 -0.57 1.22
N LEU A 190 -28.37 -1.45 0.98
CA LEU A 190 -27.46 -1.95 2.01
C LEU A 190 -26.61 -0.84 2.61
N PHE A 191 -26.14 0.11 1.80
CA PHE A 191 -25.32 1.24 2.26
C PHE A 191 -26.15 2.26 3.06
N ALA A 192 -27.39 2.54 2.63
CA ALA A 192 -28.31 3.38 3.38
C ALA A 192 -28.63 2.76 4.76
N GLU A 193 -28.95 1.46 4.80
CA GLU A 193 -29.17 0.76 6.07
C GLU A 193 -27.93 0.77 6.96
N LEU A 194 -26.76 0.50 6.36
CA LEU A 194 -25.48 0.49 7.06
C LEU A 194 -25.14 1.85 7.69
N THR A 195 -25.31 2.93 6.94
CA THR A 195 -25.03 4.30 7.42
C THR A 195 -26.06 4.73 8.48
N ARG A 196 -27.34 4.44 8.26
CA ARG A 196 -28.43 4.72 9.22
C ARG A 196 -28.17 4.12 10.60
N GLU A 197 -27.65 2.89 10.67
CA GLU A 197 -27.40 2.18 11.93
C GLU A 197 -26.08 2.59 12.61
N ASN A 198 -25.22 3.30 11.90
CA ASN A 198 -23.87 3.64 12.33
C ASN A 198 -23.59 5.15 12.34
N VAL A 199 -24.62 5.99 12.38
CA VAL A 199 -24.47 7.45 12.55
C VAL A 199 -23.65 7.75 13.81
N GLY A 200 -22.60 8.57 13.65
CA GLY A 200 -21.63 8.91 14.69
C GLY A 200 -20.57 7.84 14.96
N LYS A 201 -20.61 6.68 14.28
CA LYS A 201 -19.61 5.61 14.35
C LYS A 201 -18.78 5.54 13.09
N ARG A 202 -17.71 4.75 13.13
CA ARG A 202 -16.85 4.51 11.96
C ARG A 202 -17.35 3.36 11.11
N ILE A 203 -17.33 3.57 9.80
CA ILE A 203 -17.38 2.50 8.79
C ILE A 203 -16.02 2.45 8.15
N ALA A 204 -15.33 1.32 8.25
CA ALA A 204 -14.05 1.13 7.61
C ALA A 204 -14.20 0.43 6.26
N ILE A 205 -13.45 0.92 5.28
CA ILE A 205 -13.38 0.39 3.93
C ILE A 205 -12.06 -0.37 3.82
N TYR A 206 -12.16 -1.66 3.54
CA TYR A 206 -11.03 -2.57 3.43
C TYR A 206 -10.90 -3.03 1.98
N LEU A 207 -9.66 -3.14 1.52
CA LEU A 207 -9.33 -3.67 0.21
C LEU A 207 -8.26 -4.75 0.38
N ASP A 208 -8.59 -5.97 0.00
CA ASP A 208 -7.72 -7.15 0.14
C ASP A 208 -7.22 -7.37 1.59
N GLY A 209 -8.04 -7.02 2.59
CA GLY A 209 -7.74 -7.20 4.00
C GLY A 209 -7.05 -6.01 4.69
N GLU A 210 -6.67 -4.97 3.94
CA GLU A 210 -6.06 -3.76 4.50
C GLU A 210 -7.06 -2.58 4.54
N PRO A 211 -7.10 -1.79 5.63
CA PRO A 211 -7.96 -0.62 5.71
C PRO A 211 -7.43 0.51 4.80
N ILE A 212 -8.25 0.95 3.84
CA ILE A 212 -7.93 2.07 2.94
C ILE A 212 -8.57 3.39 3.38
N SER A 213 -9.68 3.33 4.12
CA SER A 213 -10.38 4.51 4.62
C SER A 213 -11.22 4.16 5.85
N ILE A 214 -11.26 5.06 6.83
CA ILE A 214 -12.03 4.86 8.08
C ILE A 214 -12.83 6.14 8.40
N PRO A 215 -13.81 6.50 7.56
CA PRO A 215 -14.65 7.67 7.80
C PRO A 215 -15.60 7.48 8.98
N VAL A 216 -16.00 8.61 9.58
CA VAL A 216 -17.12 8.68 10.51
C VAL A 216 -18.39 8.96 9.72
N VAL A 217 -19.46 8.21 10.00
CA VAL A 217 -20.76 8.44 9.37
C VAL A 217 -21.42 9.66 10.02
N ASN A 218 -21.65 10.70 9.24
CA ASN A 218 -22.31 11.93 9.73
C ASN A 218 -23.83 11.84 9.66
N GLU A 219 -24.36 11.23 8.60
CA GLU A 219 -25.79 11.07 8.34
C GLU A 219 -26.05 9.82 7.49
N GLU A 220 -27.32 9.43 7.38
CA GLU A 220 -27.75 8.36 6.47
C GLU A 220 -27.54 8.78 5.02
N VAL A 221 -26.85 7.94 4.26
CA VAL A 221 -26.61 8.17 2.83
C VAL A 221 -27.62 7.36 2.03
N SER A 222 -28.69 8.01 1.59
CA SER A 222 -29.77 7.39 0.83
C SER A 222 -29.61 7.48 -0.69
N SER A 223 -28.63 8.24 -1.18
CA SER A 223 -28.50 8.57 -2.60
C SER A 223 -27.87 7.49 -3.49
N GLY A 224 -27.38 6.38 -2.92
CA GLY A 224 -26.57 5.41 -3.67
C GLY A 224 -25.16 5.90 -3.93
#